data_AF-A0A3C0QY95-F1
#
_entry.id   AF-A0A3C0QY95-F1
#
_cell.length_a   1.000
_cell.length_b   1.000
_cell.length_c   1.000
_cell.angle_alpha   90.00
_cell.angle_beta   90.00
_cell.angle_gamma   90.00
#
_symmetry.space_group_name_H-M   'P 1'
#
loop_
_entity.id
_entity.type
_entity.pdbx_description
1 polymer ?
#
loop_
_entity_poly.entity_id
_entity_poly.type
_entity_poly.pdbx_seq_one_letter_code
_entity_poly.pdbx_strand_id
1 'polypeptide(L)'
;MKNSKWHFFLLLVTVLLLQFSIFNHVGIGGFANPYIYLIFLLLLPIDVNGIFLLLSAFGLGFVMDVFSNSQGLHTTASLVLAFCR
;
A
#
# COMPACT_ATOMS: atom_id res chain seq x y z
N MET A 1 3.79 -21.45 13.32
CA MET A 1 3.91 -20.92 11.95
C MET A 1 2.64 -21.16 11.09
N LYS A 2 1.41 -21.04 11.64
CA LYS A 2 0.16 -21.43 10.94
C LYS A 2 -0.88 -20.29 10.78
N ASN A 3 -0.70 -19.13 11.43
CA ASN A 3 -1.71 -18.04 11.46
C ASN A 3 -1.22 -16.71 10.84
N SER A 4 -0.08 -16.67 10.14
CA SER A 4 0.52 -15.38 9.72
C SER A 4 -0.25 -14.64 8.62
N LYS A 5 -0.95 -15.35 7.73
CA LYS A 5 -1.66 -14.73 6.58
C LYS A 5 -2.75 -13.74 7.02
N TRP A 6 -3.46 -14.06 8.11
CA TRP A 6 -4.50 -13.20 8.67
C TRP A 6 -3.95 -11.89 9.21
N HIS A 7 -2.74 -11.91 9.79
CA HIS A 7 -2.10 -10.70 10.30
C HIS A 7 -1.78 -9.72 9.17
N PHE A 8 -1.31 -10.21 8.02
CA PHE A 8 -1.06 -9.36 6.85
C PHE A 8 -2.35 -8.78 6.29
N PHE A 9 -3.42 -9.57 6.23
CA PHE A 9 -4.71 -9.06 5.79
C PHE A 9 -5.25 -7.97 6.74
N LEU A 10 -5.19 -8.20 8.05
CA LEU A 10 -5.59 -7.20 9.06
C LEU A 10 -4.72 -5.95 8.98
N LEU A 11 -3.40 -6.09 8.77
CA LEU A 11 -2.49 -4.98 8.57
C LEU A 11 -2.87 -4.16 7.34
N LEU A 12 -3.14 -4.80 6.20
CA LEU A 12 -3.57 -4.13 4.97
C LEU A 12 -4.81 -3.27 5.21
N VAL A 13 -5.85 -3.85 5.81
CA VAL A 13 -7.11 -3.15 6.07
C VAL A 13 -6.89 -2.00 7.05
N THR A 14 -6.14 -2.24 8.14
CA THR A 14 -5.84 -1.22 9.15
C THR A 14 -5.10 -0.04 8.53
N VAL A 15 -4.06 -0.32 7.74
CA VAL A 15 -3.24 0.71 7.11
C VAL A 15 -4.05 1.50 6.08
N LEU A 16 -4.89 0.86 5.27
CA LEU A 16 -5.77 1.57 4.32
C LEU A 16 -6.80 2.46 5.03
N LEU A 17 -7.44 1.96 6.11
CA LEU A 17 -8.37 2.76 6.90
C LEU A 17 -7.69 3.98 7.52
N LEU A 18 -6.50 3.77 8.09
CA LEU A 18 -5.69 4.83 8.67
C LEU A 18 -5.27 5.85 7.60
N GLN A 19 -4.89 5.36 6.41
CA GLN A 19 -4.48 6.18 5.27
C GLN A 19 -5.61 7.10 4.80
N PHE A 20 -6.81 6.55 4.58
CA PHE A 20 -7.93 7.34 4.07
C PHE A 20 -8.55 8.24 5.13
N SER A 21 -8.66 7.77 6.37
CA SER A 21 -9.39 8.49 7.40
C SER A 21 -8.57 9.54 8.13
N ILE A 22 -7.25 9.34 8.24
CA ILE A 22 -6.37 10.25 8.97
C ILE A 22 -5.40 10.89 8.00
N PHE A 23 -4.53 10.10 7.36
CA PHE A 23 -3.37 10.65 6.65
C PHE A 23 -3.70 11.40 5.38
N ASN A 24 -4.83 11.12 4.74
CA ASN A 24 -5.30 11.90 3.59
C ASN A 24 -5.71 13.34 3.98
N HIS A 25 -5.96 13.58 5.27
CA HIS A 25 -6.29 14.90 5.83
C HIS A 25 -5.11 15.51 6.61
N VAL A 26 -4.01 14.78 6.80
CA VAL A 26 -2.80 15.26 7.47
C VAL A 26 -1.85 15.83 6.42
N GLY A 27 -1.99 17.12 6.14
CA GLY A 27 -1.04 17.86 5.31
C GLY A 27 0.22 18.20 6.12
N ILE A 28 1.34 17.54 5.83
CA ILE A 28 2.66 17.91 6.37
C ILE A 28 3.06 19.25 5.75
N GLY A 29 3.12 20.28 6.60
CA GLY A 29 3.46 21.65 6.18
C GLY A 29 2.48 22.29 5.19
N GLY A 30 1.31 21.68 4.96
CA GLY A 30 0.31 22.14 3.98
C GLY A 30 0.56 21.72 2.53
N PHE A 31 1.63 20.98 2.23
CA PHE A 31 2.02 20.65 0.85
C PHE A 31 2.08 19.15 0.53
N ALA A 32 2.27 18.28 1.54
CA ALA A 32 2.48 16.85 1.30
C ALA A 32 1.66 15.99 2.25
N ASN A 33 1.02 14.94 1.72
CA ASN A 33 0.33 13.92 2.51
C ASN A 33 1.25 12.70 2.67
N PRO A 34 1.43 12.15 3.89
CA PRO A 34 2.21 10.95 4.09
C PRO A 34 1.46 9.70 3.58
N TYR A 35 2.15 8.86 2.81
CA TYR A 35 1.61 7.63 2.23
C TYR A 35 2.17 6.40 2.93
N ILE A 36 1.54 6.01 4.03
CA ILE A 36 1.96 4.92 4.93
C ILE A 36 1.61 3.54 4.38
N TYR A 37 0.70 3.48 3.41
CA TYR A 37 0.30 2.23 2.77
C TYR A 37 1.46 1.43 2.15
N LEU A 38 2.55 2.11 1.75
CA LEU A 38 3.75 1.47 1.22
C LEU A 38 4.43 0.54 2.24
N ILE A 39 4.24 0.79 3.55
CA ILE A 39 4.77 -0.06 4.62
C ILE A 39 4.22 -1.49 4.49
N PHE A 40 2.98 -1.67 4.08
CA PHE A 40 2.43 -3.01 3.84
C PHE A 40 3.25 -3.75 2.78
N LEU A 41 3.58 -3.07 1.68
CA LEU A 41 4.37 -3.63 0.59
C LEU A 41 5.80 -3.94 1.02
N LEU A 42 6.37 -3.19 1.96
CA LEU A 42 7.69 -3.42 2.55
C LEU A 42 7.69 -4.50 3.65
N LEU A 43 6.59 -4.66 4.39
CA LEU A 43 6.47 -5.68 5.45
C LEU A 43 6.10 -7.06 4.94
N LEU A 44 5.65 -7.19 3.68
CA LEU A 44 5.43 -8.51 3.09
C LEU A 44 6.70 -9.38 3.22
N PRO A 45 6.59 -10.71 3.33
CA PRO A 45 7.76 -11.60 3.35
C PRO A 45 8.61 -11.42 2.09
N ILE A 46 9.90 -11.77 2.11
CA ILE A 46 10.75 -11.73 0.90
C ILE A 46 10.48 -12.98 0.03
N ASP A 47 10.10 -14.11 0.64
CA ASP A 47 9.85 -15.39 -0.05
C ASP A 47 8.47 -15.49 -0.75
N VAL A 48 7.75 -14.38 -0.96
CA VAL A 48 6.48 -14.42 -1.73
C VAL A 48 6.75 -14.56 -3.22
N ASN A 49 5.86 -15.27 -3.92
CA ASN A 49 5.87 -15.33 -5.38
C ASN A 49 5.79 -13.91 -5.97
N GLY A 50 6.71 -13.55 -6.87
CA GLY A 50 6.77 -12.23 -7.50
C GLY A 50 5.48 -11.81 -8.20
N ILE A 51 4.73 -12.75 -8.79
CA ILE A 51 3.42 -12.45 -9.39
C ILE A 51 2.42 -12.02 -8.31
N PHE A 52 2.42 -12.69 -7.15
CA PHE A 52 1.55 -12.34 -6.04
C PHE A 52 1.92 -10.98 -5.45
N LEU A 53 3.23 -10.68 -5.34
CA LEU A 53 3.72 -9.38 -4.92
C LEU A 53 3.26 -8.26 -5.86
N LEU A 54 3.45 -8.42 -7.18
CA LEU A 54 3.02 -7.46 -8.20
C LEU A 54 1.50 -7.25 -8.21
N LEU A 55 0.72 -8.33 -8.10
CA LEU A 55 -0.76 -8.22 -8.01
C LEU A 55 -1.20 -7.49 -6.74
N SER A 56 -0.55 -7.76 -5.61
CA SER A 56 -0.83 -7.06 -4.36
C SER A 56 -0.48 -5.57 -4.45
N ALA A 57 0.65 -5.24 -5.08
CA ALA A 57 1.10 -3.86 -5.31
C ALA A 57 0.16 -3.10 -6.25
N PHE A 58 -0.27 -3.74 -7.33
CA PHE A 58 -1.25 -3.19 -8.26
C PHE A 58 -2.58 -2.92 -7.55
N GLY A 59 -3.13 -3.91 -6.85
CA GLY A 59 -4.42 -3.76 -6.17
C GLY A 59 -4.38 -2.65 -5.11
N LEU A 60 -3.30 -2.57 -4.35
CA LEU A 60 -3.14 -1.55 -3.33
C LEU A 60 -3.00 -0.14 -3.95
N GLY A 61 -2.10 0.02 -4.93
CA GLY A 61 -1.93 1.29 -5.63
C GLY A 61 -3.19 1.74 -6.36
N PHE A 62 -3.95 0.81 -6.95
CA PHE A 62 -5.22 1.11 -7.63
C PHE A 62 -6.27 1.64 -6.66
N VAL A 63 -6.41 1.00 -5.49
CA VAL A 63 -7.31 1.48 -4.43
C VAL A 63 -6.89 2.90 -4.02
N MET A 64 -5.61 3.15 -3.80
CA MET A 64 -5.10 4.50 -3.48
C MET A 64 -5.40 5.52 -4.56
N ASP A 65 -5.26 5.16 -5.83
CA ASP A 65 -5.55 6.03 -6.96
C ASP A 65 -7.02 6.43 -7.04
N VAL A 66 -7.94 5.47 -6.82
CA VAL A 66 -9.38 5.75 -6.80
C VAL A 66 -9.76 6.71 -5.67
N PHE A 67 -9.21 6.51 -4.47
CA PHE A 67 -9.57 7.35 -3.31
C PHE A 67 -8.84 8.69 -3.26
N SER A 68 -7.65 8.79 -3.86
CA SER A 68 -6.86 10.04 -3.91
C SER A 68 -7.10 10.83 -5.19
N ASN A 69 -7.99 10.37 -6.08
CA ASN A 69 -8.23 10.91 -7.42
C ASN A 69 -6.94 11.07 -8.25
N SER A 70 -5.97 10.19 -8.06
CA SER A 70 -4.77 10.16 -8.88
C SER A 70 -4.92 9.17 -10.03
N GLN A 71 -4.42 9.55 -11.20
CA GLN A 71 -4.66 8.83 -12.46
C GLN A 71 -3.70 7.63 -12.67
N GLY A 72 -3.41 6.86 -11.62
CA GLY A 72 -2.48 5.71 -11.71
C GLY A 72 -1.08 5.95 -11.14
N LEU A 73 -0.85 7.09 -10.47
CA LEU A 73 0.46 7.43 -9.90
C LEU A 73 0.83 6.47 -8.78
N HIS A 74 -0.11 6.17 -7.87
CA HIS A 74 0.14 5.23 -6.78
C HIS A 74 0.30 3.80 -7.29
N THR A 75 -0.48 3.40 -8.29
CA THR A 75 -0.36 2.10 -8.96
C THR A 75 1.03 1.92 -9.57
N THR A 76 1.47 2.90 -10.36
CA THR A 76 2.78 2.84 -11.02
C THR A 76 3.92 2.82 -10.02
N ALA A 77 3.89 3.72 -9.02
CA ALA A 77 4.92 3.78 -7.99
C ALA A 77 5.00 2.48 -7.19
N SER A 78 3.86 1.91 -6.79
CA SER A 78 3.80 0.67 -6.01
C SER A 78 4.29 -0.54 -6.81
N LEU A 79 3.95 -0.62 -8.10
CA LEU A 79 4.46 -1.65 -9.00
C LEU A 79 5.98 -1.57 -9.17
N VAL A 80 6.53 -0.37 -9.39
CA VAL A 80 7.98 -0.18 -9.48
C VAL A 80 8.65 -0.60 -8.17
N LEU A 81 8.09 -0.21 -7.03
CA LEU A 81 8.62 -0.58 -5.71
C LEU A 81 8.62 -2.10 -5.51
N ALA A 82 7.54 -2.78 -5.87
CA ALA A 82 7.44 -4.24 -5.80
C ALA A 82 8.35 -4.96 -6.79
N PHE A 83 8.61 -4.38 -7.96
CA PHE A 83 9.51 -4.95 -8.96
C PHE A 83 10.99 -4.79 -8.57
N CYS A 84 11.34 -3.68 -7.91
CA CYS A 84 12.71 -3.43 -7.44
C CYS A 84 13.07 -4.17 -6.15
N ARG A 85 12.08 -4.67 -5.42
CA ARG A 85 12.23 -5.40 -4.17
C ARG A 85 12.45 -6.89 -4.41
#